data_AF-A0A1F7AB38-F1
#
_entry.id   AF-A0A1F7AB38-F1
#
_cell.length_a   1.000
_cell.length_b   1.000
_cell.length_c   1.000
_cell.angle_alpha   90.00
_cell.angle_beta   90.00
_cell.angle_gamma   90.00
#
_symmetry.space_group_name_H-M   'P 1'
#
loop_
_entity.id
_entity.type
_entity.pdbx_description
1 polymer ?
#
loop_
_entity_poly.entity_id
_entity_poly.type
_entity_poly.pdbx_seq_one_letter_code
_entity_poly.pdbx_strand_id
1 'polypeptide(L)'
;MSPDNQNPAPAQNPQPTQPQPQPQQAVPVQQAVPEAVKPEAPTQPQQTAPVQQSATQAAAPTKTPASPAPSEPCKCPAVNPADWDKKKTTINKTFYKSYSPRLFYYPFSFVIDLFRAQKAATAKGYKVVENGMIIDDGAMFWGHVMVEITDANTNDPDVLSLEGKEVYTKVSRNEWQNMRLDIADLEKELGKKPAQLFIWWTACPKCVAKKEVKSVLIALP
;
A
#
# COMPACT_ATOMS: atom_id res chain seq x y z
N MET A 1 -68.92 37.37 -17.90
CA MET A 1 -67.58 37.09 -18.47
C MET A 1 -66.58 37.74 -17.52
N SER A 2 -66.01 36.94 -16.62
CA SER A 2 -65.10 37.41 -15.57
C SER A 2 -63.71 37.63 -16.13
N PRO A 3 -63.00 38.72 -15.78
CA PRO A 3 -61.61 38.88 -16.13
C PRO A 3 -60.70 38.06 -15.19
N ASP A 4 -59.72 37.43 -15.80
CA ASP A 4 -58.74 36.52 -15.21
C ASP A 4 -57.91 37.13 -14.08
N ASN A 5 -57.78 36.33 -13.04
CA ASN A 5 -57.03 36.56 -11.81
C ASN A 5 -55.55 36.17 -12.04
N GLN A 6 -54.66 37.15 -12.21
CA GLN A 6 -53.21 36.90 -12.30
C GLN A 6 -52.60 36.91 -10.90
N ASN A 7 -52.13 35.73 -10.46
CA ASN A 7 -51.40 35.53 -9.22
C ASN A 7 -49.93 35.95 -9.41
N PRO A 8 -49.36 36.85 -8.58
CA PRO A 8 -47.95 37.23 -8.70
C PRO A 8 -47.02 36.12 -8.20
N ALA A 9 -45.89 35.95 -8.91
CA ALA A 9 -44.84 34.98 -8.59
C ALA A 9 -44.17 35.28 -7.22
N PRO A 10 -43.75 34.25 -6.47
CA PRO A 10 -43.11 34.43 -5.18
C PRO A 10 -41.70 35.04 -5.31
N ALA A 11 -41.43 36.04 -4.47
CA ALA A 11 -40.12 36.68 -4.37
C ALA A 11 -39.04 35.68 -3.92
N GLN A 12 -37.94 35.62 -4.66
CA GLN A 12 -36.78 34.80 -4.31
C GLN A 12 -35.97 35.49 -3.22
N ASN A 13 -35.71 34.77 -2.12
CA ASN A 13 -34.84 35.25 -1.03
C ASN A 13 -33.37 35.32 -1.50
N PRO A 14 -32.62 36.37 -1.12
CA PRO A 14 -31.21 36.48 -1.45
C PRO A 14 -30.39 35.41 -0.73
N GLN A 15 -29.50 34.74 -1.48
CA GLN A 15 -28.55 33.77 -0.94
C GLN A 15 -27.52 34.45 0.00
N PRO A 16 -27.19 33.83 1.15
CA PRO A 16 -26.14 34.33 2.03
C PRO A 16 -24.78 34.24 1.34
N THR A 17 -24.09 35.38 1.28
CA THR A 17 -22.76 35.51 0.70
C THR A 17 -21.75 34.80 1.59
N GLN A 18 -21.01 33.83 1.04
CA GLN A 18 -19.93 33.17 1.78
C GLN A 18 -18.76 34.13 2.02
N PRO A 19 -18.17 34.15 3.23
CA PRO A 19 -17.03 35.00 3.54
C PRO A 19 -15.79 34.55 2.76
N GLN A 20 -15.13 35.50 2.10
CA GLN A 20 -13.86 35.27 1.42
C GLN A 20 -12.75 34.92 2.43
N PRO A 21 -11.90 33.92 2.13
CA PRO A 21 -10.77 33.58 2.99
C PRO A 21 -9.72 34.69 2.96
N GLN A 22 -9.32 35.15 4.15
CA GLN A 22 -8.25 36.14 4.30
C GLN A 22 -6.89 35.53 3.96
N PRO A 23 -6.01 36.27 3.26
CA PRO A 23 -4.65 35.82 2.96
C PRO A 23 -3.82 35.73 4.24
N GLN A 24 -3.31 34.53 4.52
CA GLN A 24 -2.38 34.29 5.62
C GLN A 24 -1.04 34.96 5.33
N GLN A 25 -0.61 35.85 6.21
CA GLN A 25 0.71 36.47 6.14
C GLN A 25 1.79 35.43 6.47
N ALA A 26 2.78 35.31 5.58
CA ALA A 26 3.89 34.38 5.75
C ALA A 26 4.79 34.80 6.92
N VAL A 27 4.98 33.90 7.87
CA VAL A 27 5.95 34.05 8.98
C VAL A 27 7.35 33.75 8.44
N PRO A 28 8.35 34.62 8.65
CA PRO A 28 9.72 34.36 8.22
C PRO A 28 10.37 33.25 9.06
N VAL A 29 10.76 32.17 8.39
CA VAL A 29 11.53 31.05 8.96
C VAL A 29 12.97 31.54 9.18
N GLN A 30 13.36 31.72 10.44
CA GLN A 30 14.76 31.93 10.81
C GLN A 30 15.51 30.59 10.66
N GLN A 31 16.46 30.56 9.71
CA GLN A 31 17.36 29.44 9.52
C GLN A 31 18.44 29.47 10.61
N ALA A 32 18.42 28.49 11.52
CA ALA A 32 19.53 28.21 12.41
C ALA A 32 20.65 27.53 11.61
N VAL A 33 21.83 28.16 11.62
CA VAL A 33 23.05 27.63 11.02
C VAL A 33 23.63 26.56 11.96
N PRO A 34 23.85 25.31 11.52
CA PRO A 34 24.49 24.31 12.36
C PRO A 34 25.99 24.60 12.51
N GLU A 35 26.43 24.55 13.76
CA GLU A 35 27.81 24.69 14.21
C GLU A 35 28.70 23.56 13.65
N ALA A 36 29.87 23.92 13.14
CA ALA A 36 30.79 23.02 12.47
C ALA A 36 31.40 22.00 13.43
N VAL A 37 31.10 20.72 13.22
CA VAL A 37 31.71 19.60 13.93
C VAL A 37 33.13 19.37 13.39
N LYS A 38 34.09 19.41 14.32
CA LYS A 38 35.52 19.19 14.11
C LYS A 38 35.79 17.72 13.73
N PRO A 39 36.60 17.41 12.70
CA PRO A 39 36.91 16.03 12.33
C PRO A 39 37.89 15.39 13.31
N GLU A 40 37.47 14.27 13.90
CA GLU A 40 38.31 13.38 14.71
C GLU A 40 39.14 12.46 13.79
N ALA A 41 40.40 12.25 14.16
CA ALA A 41 41.38 11.54 13.34
C ALA A 41 41.11 10.02 13.25
N PRO A 42 41.41 9.36 12.12
CA PRO A 42 41.22 7.93 11.95
C PRO A 42 42.23 7.12 12.77
N THR A 43 41.71 6.28 13.66
CA THR A 43 42.48 5.26 14.39
C THR A 43 42.84 4.13 13.44
N GLN A 44 44.13 3.80 13.34
CA GLN A 44 44.67 2.71 12.52
C GLN A 44 44.17 1.33 13.02
N PRO A 45 43.84 0.39 12.10
CA PRO A 45 43.55 -0.98 12.46
C PRO A 45 44.85 -1.76 12.79
N GLN A 46 44.89 -2.35 13.99
CA GLN A 46 45.93 -3.30 14.37
C GLN A 46 45.80 -4.59 13.58
N GLN A 47 46.91 -4.99 12.95
CA GLN A 47 47.12 -6.26 12.28
C GLN A 47 47.20 -7.39 13.32
N THR A 48 46.33 -8.39 13.22
CA THR A 48 46.48 -9.67 13.91
C THR A 48 46.98 -10.74 12.93
N ALA A 49 47.95 -11.50 13.43
CA ALA A 49 48.78 -12.48 12.74
C ALA A 49 48.01 -13.75 12.29
N PRO A 50 48.59 -14.58 11.39
CA PRO A 50 47.90 -15.70 10.75
C PRO A 50 47.80 -16.93 11.66
N VAL A 51 46.59 -17.44 11.83
CA VAL A 51 46.35 -18.73 12.51
C VAL A 51 46.55 -19.87 11.52
N GLN A 52 47.39 -20.80 11.93
CA GLN A 52 47.86 -21.98 11.22
C GLN A 52 46.72 -22.95 10.86
N GLN A 53 46.72 -23.38 9.61
CA GLN A 53 45.94 -24.50 9.11
C GLN A 53 46.55 -25.80 9.66
N SER A 54 45.77 -26.56 10.44
CA SER A 54 46.03 -27.98 10.69
C SER A 54 44.92 -28.78 10.05
N ALA A 55 45.32 -29.56 9.04
CA ALA A 55 44.49 -30.56 8.40
C ALA A 55 44.31 -31.75 9.34
N THR A 56 43.07 -32.17 9.55
CA THR A 56 42.76 -33.53 9.99
C THR A 56 41.56 -34.00 9.20
N GLN A 57 41.85 -34.83 8.19
CA GLN A 57 40.86 -35.66 7.52
C GLN A 57 40.41 -36.74 8.50
N ALA A 58 39.12 -36.83 8.76
CA ALA A 58 38.51 -38.02 9.32
C ALA A 58 37.13 -38.26 8.68
N ALA A 59 36.97 -39.50 8.25
CA ALA A 59 35.89 -40.13 7.51
C ALA A 59 34.46 -39.68 7.84
N ALA A 60 33.66 -39.62 6.77
CA ALA A 60 32.22 -39.49 6.75
C ALA A 60 31.50 -40.63 7.50
N PRO A 61 30.37 -40.31 8.16
CA PRO A 61 29.21 -41.17 8.17
C PRO A 61 28.15 -40.57 7.23
N THR A 62 27.81 -41.33 6.19
CA THR A 62 26.72 -41.09 5.26
C THR A 62 25.40 -40.95 6.03
N LYS A 63 25.03 -39.74 6.44
CA LYS A 63 23.65 -39.40 6.78
C LYS A 63 22.95 -39.02 5.50
N THR A 64 22.19 -39.97 4.97
CA THR A 64 21.08 -39.76 4.03
C THR A 64 20.37 -38.45 4.40
N PRO A 65 20.29 -37.44 3.50
CA PRO A 65 19.46 -36.29 3.76
C PRO A 65 18.02 -36.78 3.84
N ALA A 66 17.45 -36.70 5.04
CA ALA A 66 16.03 -36.91 5.24
C ALA A 66 15.30 -35.96 4.28
N SER A 67 14.55 -36.56 3.35
CA SER A 67 13.65 -35.85 2.46
C SER A 67 12.88 -34.79 3.24
N PRO A 68 12.88 -33.51 2.82
CA PRO A 68 12.10 -32.51 3.53
C PRO A 68 10.64 -32.95 3.54
N ALA A 69 10.05 -33.00 4.74
CA ALA A 69 8.64 -33.25 4.93
C ALA A 69 7.81 -32.34 4.01
N PRO A 70 6.65 -32.79 3.49
CA PRO A 70 5.81 -31.96 2.64
C PRO A 70 5.44 -30.68 3.41
N SER A 71 5.98 -29.55 2.95
CA SER A 71 5.69 -28.25 3.54
C SER A 71 4.19 -28.00 3.48
N GLU A 72 3.57 -27.61 4.60
CA GLU A 72 2.14 -27.29 4.66
C GLU A 72 1.72 -26.40 3.48
N PRO A 73 0.59 -26.69 2.82
CA PRO A 73 0.13 -25.88 1.69
C PRO A 73 -0.17 -24.45 2.16
N CYS A 74 0.35 -23.42 1.46
CA CYS A 74 0.01 -22.04 1.83
C CYS A 74 -1.51 -21.84 1.72
N LYS A 75 -2.10 -21.29 2.78
CA LYS A 75 -3.50 -20.86 2.85
C LYS A 75 -3.78 -19.52 2.14
N CYS A 76 -2.84 -19.06 1.32
CA CYS A 76 -2.96 -17.86 0.51
C CYS A 76 -4.23 -17.96 -0.36
N PRO A 77 -5.13 -16.97 -0.34
CA PRO A 77 -6.36 -17.02 -1.12
C PRO A 77 -6.03 -17.10 -2.62
N ALA A 78 -6.57 -18.11 -3.30
CA ALA A 78 -6.42 -18.21 -4.74
C ALA A 78 -7.37 -17.18 -5.39
N VAL A 79 -6.81 -16.17 -6.04
CA VAL A 79 -7.61 -15.18 -6.78
C VAL A 79 -7.77 -15.67 -8.20
N ASN A 80 -9.02 -15.90 -8.62
CA ASN A 80 -9.35 -16.23 -9.99
C ASN A 80 -9.33 -14.95 -10.85
N PRO A 81 -8.41 -14.82 -11.83
CA PRO A 81 -8.29 -13.61 -12.64
C PRO A 81 -9.58 -13.20 -13.36
N ALA A 82 -10.41 -14.16 -13.77
CA ALA A 82 -11.64 -13.89 -14.52
C ALA A 82 -12.67 -13.08 -13.72
N ASP A 83 -12.61 -13.14 -12.38
CA ASP A 83 -13.54 -12.43 -11.50
C ASP A 83 -13.18 -10.95 -11.36
N TRP A 84 -11.95 -10.56 -11.76
CA TRP A 84 -11.38 -9.23 -11.53
C TRP A 84 -10.94 -8.52 -12.81
N ASP A 85 -10.65 -9.24 -13.89
CA ASP A 85 -10.11 -8.58 -15.08
C ASP A 85 -11.17 -7.76 -15.82
N LYS A 86 -10.89 -6.46 -15.97
CA LYS A 86 -11.72 -5.48 -16.67
C LYS A 86 -13.14 -5.37 -16.14
N LYS A 87 -13.31 -5.46 -14.82
CA LYS A 87 -14.62 -5.41 -14.14
C LYS A 87 -14.82 -4.10 -13.40
N LYS A 88 -16.06 -3.61 -13.43
CA LYS A 88 -16.56 -2.64 -12.44
C LYS A 88 -17.19 -3.44 -11.31
N THR A 89 -16.77 -3.16 -10.08
CA THR A 89 -17.27 -3.85 -8.88
C THR A 89 -17.33 -2.87 -7.71
N THR A 90 -18.04 -3.26 -6.66
CA THR A 90 -18.11 -2.50 -5.41
C THR A 90 -17.25 -3.20 -4.36
N ILE A 91 -16.34 -2.46 -3.73
CA ILE A 91 -15.58 -2.97 -2.60
C ILE A 91 -16.32 -2.61 -1.31
N ASN A 92 -16.43 -3.55 -0.39
CA ASN A 92 -17.02 -3.36 0.95
C ASN A 92 -16.02 -3.79 2.01
N LYS A 93 -14.84 -3.16 2.01
CA LYS A 93 -13.71 -3.51 2.86
C LYS A 93 -13.08 -2.26 3.46
N THR A 94 -12.53 -2.44 4.66
CA THR A 94 -11.84 -1.40 5.41
C THR A 94 -10.42 -1.84 5.68
N PHE A 95 -9.49 -0.89 5.61
CA PHE A 95 -8.06 -1.15 5.65
C PHE A 95 -7.37 -0.28 6.69
N TYR A 96 -6.37 -0.83 7.37
CA TYR A 96 -5.45 -0.07 8.20
C TYR A 96 -4.18 0.23 7.42
N LYS A 97 -3.82 1.51 7.31
CA LYS A 97 -2.66 2.01 6.58
C LYS A 97 -1.41 1.96 7.46
N SER A 98 -0.30 1.51 6.88
CA SER A 98 1.03 1.74 7.43
C SER A 98 1.93 2.31 6.38
N TYR A 99 2.71 3.31 6.77
CA TYR A 99 3.68 3.94 5.92
C TYR A 99 4.69 2.94 5.37
N SER A 100 4.90 3.01 4.05
CA SER A 100 5.87 2.18 3.33
C SER A 100 6.78 3.06 2.48
N PRO A 101 8.07 3.20 2.84
CA PRO A 101 9.03 3.93 2.04
C PRO A 101 9.41 3.14 0.78
N ARG A 102 9.53 3.86 -0.35
CA ARG A 102 9.74 3.26 -1.66
C ARG A 102 10.80 3.97 -2.47
N LEU A 103 11.35 3.25 -3.44
CA LEU A 103 12.19 3.82 -4.49
C LEU A 103 11.69 3.34 -5.84
N PHE A 104 11.37 4.29 -6.73
CA PHE A 104 10.82 4.00 -8.06
C PHE A 104 9.69 2.97 -8.01
N TYR A 105 8.68 3.23 -7.17
CA TYR A 105 7.50 2.38 -6.95
C TYR A 105 7.77 1.08 -6.18
N TYR A 106 9.01 0.71 -5.92
CA TYR A 106 9.36 -0.52 -5.22
C TYR A 106 9.39 -0.33 -3.68
N PRO A 107 8.59 -1.08 -2.90
CA PRO A 107 8.66 -1.05 -1.44
C PRO A 107 9.84 -1.87 -0.93
N PHE A 108 10.81 -1.22 -0.28
CA PHE A 108 11.98 -1.91 0.28
C PHE A 108 11.63 -2.82 1.46
N SER A 109 10.60 -2.44 2.20
CA SER A 109 10.29 -3.01 3.51
C SER A 109 8.89 -3.62 3.56
N PHE A 110 8.33 -4.04 2.41
CA PHE A 110 6.93 -4.45 2.29
C PHE A 110 6.48 -5.43 3.40
N VAL A 111 7.26 -6.48 3.66
CA VAL A 111 6.95 -7.47 4.71
C VAL A 111 6.96 -6.86 6.11
N ILE A 112 7.95 -6.00 6.38
CA ILE A 112 8.10 -5.33 7.68
C ILE A 112 6.95 -4.34 7.88
N ASP A 113 6.62 -3.56 6.85
CA ASP A 113 5.54 -2.58 6.87
C ASP A 113 4.18 -3.27 7.02
N LEU A 114 4.00 -4.43 6.40
CA LEU A 114 2.82 -5.28 6.57
C LEU A 114 2.65 -5.72 8.03
N PHE A 115 3.70 -6.26 8.65
CA PHE A 115 3.65 -6.64 10.07
C PHE A 115 3.45 -5.44 10.99
N ARG A 116 4.02 -4.28 10.64
CA ARG A 116 3.80 -3.02 11.35
C ARG A 116 2.33 -2.60 11.29
N ALA A 117 1.70 -2.68 10.12
CA ALA A 117 0.28 -2.41 9.93
C ALA A 117 -0.58 -3.31 10.80
N GLN A 118 -0.34 -4.62 10.76
CA GLN A 118 -1.10 -5.61 11.55
C GLN A 118 -0.97 -5.35 13.05
N LYS A 119 0.27 -5.16 13.54
CA LYS A 119 0.52 -4.91 14.96
C LYS A 119 -0.13 -3.61 15.44
N ALA A 120 -0.05 -2.54 14.64
CA ALA A 120 -0.66 -1.26 14.96
C ALA A 120 -2.19 -1.34 14.98
N ALA A 121 -2.80 -2.00 13.99
CA ALA A 121 -4.25 -2.23 13.96
C ALA A 121 -4.73 -3.01 15.18
N THR A 122 -4.07 -4.11 15.53
CA THR A 122 -4.40 -4.91 16.72
C THR A 122 -4.22 -4.12 18.02
N ALA A 123 -3.18 -3.29 18.13
CA ALA A 123 -2.97 -2.44 19.31
C ALA A 123 -4.08 -1.39 19.49
N LYS A 124 -4.75 -0.96 18.42
CA LYS A 124 -5.93 -0.09 18.45
C LYS A 124 -7.25 -0.85 18.70
N GLY A 125 -7.20 -2.17 18.86
CA GLY A 125 -8.37 -3.02 19.09
C GLY A 125 -9.10 -3.49 17.82
N TYR A 126 -8.56 -3.21 16.64
CA TYR A 126 -9.13 -3.67 15.37
C TYR A 126 -8.79 -5.14 15.12
N LYS A 127 -9.70 -5.85 14.45
CA LYS A 127 -9.48 -7.24 14.06
C LYS A 127 -8.86 -7.28 12.66
N VAL A 128 -7.65 -7.82 12.56
CA VAL A 128 -7.01 -8.09 11.27
C VAL A 128 -7.63 -9.34 10.65
N VAL A 129 -8.07 -9.25 9.41
CA VAL A 129 -8.71 -10.38 8.71
C VAL A 129 -7.65 -11.40 8.30
N GLU A 130 -7.79 -12.65 8.77
CA GLU A 130 -6.92 -13.74 8.34
C GLU A 130 -7.14 -14.03 6.85
N ASN A 131 -6.05 -14.11 6.07
CA ASN A 131 -6.10 -14.21 4.60
C ASN A 131 -6.89 -13.06 3.93
N GLY A 132 -6.98 -11.91 4.61
CA GLY A 132 -7.59 -10.70 4.09
C GLY A 132 -6.83 -10.08 2.92
N MET A 133 -7.46 -9.10 2.29
CA MET A 133 -6.88 -8.33 1.21
C MET A 133 -5.72 -7.46 1.73
N ILE A 134 -4.60 -7.50 1.02
CA ILE A 134 -3.44 -6.63 1.28
C ILE A 134 -3.29 -5.71 0.07
N ILE A 135 -3.54 -4.42 0.26
CA ILE A 135 -3.42 -3.43 -0.80
C ILE A 135 -2.25 -2.49 -0.56
N ASP A 136 -1.79 -1.88 -1.63
CA ASP A 136 -0.71 -0.90 -1.64
C ASP A 136 -1.13 0.26 -2.54
N ASP A 137 -1.00 1.51 -2.09
CA ASP A 137 -1.23 2.66 -2.97
C ASP A 137 -0.08 2.77 -3.97
N GLY A 138 -0.30 3.00 -5.27
CA GLY A 138 0.78 2.89 -6.30
C GLY A 138 1.83 4.01 -6.31
N ALA A 139 2.23 4.57 -5.15
CA ALA A 139 3.08 5.75 -5.04
C ALA A 139 4.56 5.51 -5.36
N MET A 140 5.26 6.54 -5.86
CA MET A 140 6.64 6.44 -6.34
C MET A 140 7.69 6.39 -5.22
N PHE A 141 7.55 7.22 -4.19
CA PHE A 141 8.54 7.40 -3.11
C PHE A 141 7.97 7.12 -1.72
N TRP A 142 6.74 7.54 -1.48
CA TRP A 142 6.09 7.45 -0.18
C TRP A 142 4.68 6.96 -0.38
N GLY A 143 4.38 5.79 0.17
CA GLY A 143 3.07 5.19 0.07
C GLY A 143 2.69 4.47 1.34
N HIS A 144 1.67 3.64 1.24
CA HIS A 144 1.14 2.86 2.32
C HIS A 144 0.88 1.44 1.85
N VAL A 145 1.32 0.49 2.66
CA VAL A 145 0.76 -0.84 2.66
C VAL A 145 -0.45 -0.85 3.59
N MET A 146 -1.49 -1.57 3.21
CA MET A 146 -2.72 -1.60 3.97
C MET A 146 -3.23 -3.02 4.11
N VAL A 147 -3.71 -3.32 5.32
CA VAL A 147 -4.24 -4.63 5.68
C VAL A 147 -5.73 -4.54 5.92
N GLU A 148 -6.48 -5.50 5.41
CA GLU A 148 -7.91 -5.59 5.68
C GLU A 148 -8.18 -5.79 7.18
N ILE A 149 -9.07 -4.96 7.72
CA ILE A 149 -9.51 -4.99 9.11
C ILE A 149 -11.03 -4.94 9.23
N THR A 150 -11.56 -5.42 10.34
CA THR A 150 -12.96 -5.27 10.74
C THR A 150 -13.06 -4.58 12.10
N ASP A 151 -14.27 -4.15 12.46
CA ASP A 151 -14.58 -3.45 13.72
C ASP A 151 -13.78 -2.13 13.89
N ALA A 152 -13.51 -1.47 12.76
CA ALA A 152 -12.70 -0.25 12.70
C ALA A 152 -13.52 1.00 13.04
N ASN A 153 -12.88 1.99 13.68
CA ASN A 153 -13.43 3.34 13.77
C ASN A 153 -13.08 4.11 12.49
N THR A 154 -14.09 4.49 11.69
CA THR A 154 -13.89 5.20 10.42
C THR A 154 -13.36 6.63 10.57
N ASN A 155 -13.33 7.18 11.80
CA ASN A 155 -12.70 8.46 12.09
C ASN A 155 -11.19 8.37 12.37
N ASP A 156 -10.61 7.16 12.44
CA ASP A 156 -9.16 7.01 12.58
C ASP A 156 -8.45 7.45 11.28
N PRO A 157 -7.52 8.42 11.33
CA PRO A 157 -6.81 8.88 10.13
C PRO A 157 -6.00 7.79 9.43
N ASP A 158 -5.63 6.72 10.14
CA ASP A 158 -4.91 5.58 9.57
C ASP A 158 -5.84 4.56 8.92
N VAL A 159 -7.17 4.73 9.03
CA VAL A 159 -8.14 3.82 8.43
C VAL A 159 -8.58 4.35 7.06
N LEU A 160 -8.59 3.46 6.07
CA LEU A 160 -9.17 3.68 4.76
C LEU A 160 -10.40 2.78 4.61
N SER A 161 -11.59 3.38 4.55
CA SER A 161 -12.79 2.64 4.15
C SER A 161 -13.01 2.78 2.64
N LEU A 162 -13.06 1.64 1.96
CA LEU A 162 -13.51 1.55 0.57
C LEU A 162 -14.97 1.11 0.46
N GLU A 163 -15.72 1.14 1.57
CA GLU A 163 -17.10 0.65 1.62
C GLU A 163 -18.04 1.43 0.69
N GLY A 164 -18.81 0.69 -0.10
CA GLY A 164 -19.73 1.24 -1.09
C GLY A 164 -19.05 1.94 -2.26
N LYS A 165 -17.71 1.88 -2.39
CA LYS A 165 -16.99 2.51 -3.50
C LYS A 165 -17.04 1.63 -4.73
N GLU A 166 -17.57 2.18 -5.82
CA GLU A 166 -17.42 1.58 -7.14
C GLU A 166 -15.99 1.77 -7.64
N VAL A 167 -15.38 0.66 -8.05
CA VAL A 167 -14.01 0.62 -8.54
C VAL A 167 -13.95 -0.10 -9.88
N TYR A 168 -12.95 0.24 -10.66
CA TYR A 168 -12.56 -0.53 -11.84
C TYR A 168 -11.37 -1.42 -11.48
N THR A 169 -11.41 -2.67 -11.93
CA THR A 169 -10.40 -3.68 -11.61
C THR A 169 -9.78 -4.25 -12.88
N LYS A 170 -8.48 -4.51 -12.81
CA LYS A 170 -7.71 -5.10 -13.91
C LYS A 170 -6.64 -6.03 -13.36
N VAL A 171 -6.51 -7.22 -13.95
CA VAL A 171 -5.46 -8.15 -13.53
C VAL A 171 -4.17 -7.74 -14.21
N SER A 172 -3.13 -7.51 -13.39
CA SER A 172 -1.78 -7.30 -13.88
C SER A 172 -1.26 -8.60 -14.47
N ARG A 173 -0.82 -8.53 -15.73
CA ARG A 173 -0.27 -9.65 -16.49
C ARG A 173 1.25 -9.69 -16.41
N ASN A 174 1.83 -8.60 -15.96
CA ASN A 174 3.26 -8.41 -15.88
C ASN A 174 3.79 -8.73 -14.49
N GLU A 175 5.08 -9.05 -14.44
CA GLU A 175 5.83 -9.01 -13.19
C GLU A 175 5.83 -7.58 -12.62
N TRP A 176 6.07 -7.47 -11.31
CA TRP A 176 6.08 -6.19 -10.58
C TRP A 176 6.88 -5.08 -11.29
N GLN A 177 8.04 -5.42 -11.84
CA GLN A 177 8.94 -4.49 -12.53
C GLN A 177 8.28 -3.79 -13.73
N ASN A 178 7.31 -4.44 -14.35
CA ASN A 178 6.60 -3.99 -15.54
C ASN A 178 5.17 -3.52 -15.24
N MET A 179 4.78 -3.42 -13.96
CA MET A 179 3.43 -3.03 -13.56
C MET A 179 3.02 -1.64 -14.06
N ARG A 180 4.00 -0.73 -14.28
CA ARG A 180 3.75 0.57 -14.91
C ARG A 180 3.05 0.49 -16.27
N LEU A 181 3.31 -0.58 -17.03
CA LEU A 181 2.68 -0.79 -18.33
C LEU A 181 1.20 -1.16 -18.15
N ASP A 182 0.90 -2.02 -17.17
CA ASP A 182 -0.49 -2.37 -16.84
C ASP A 182 -1.26 -1.15 -16.31
N ILE A 183 -0.61 -0.27 -15.53
CA ILE A 183 -1.18 0.99 -15.07
C ILE A 183 -1.48 1.92 -16.26
N ALA A 184 -0.51 2.12 -17.16
CA ALA A 184 -0.71 2.96 -18.34
C ALA A 184 -1.85 2.42 -19.23
N ASP A 185 -1.95 1.10 -19.38
CA ASP A 185 -3.04 0.48 -20.14
C ASP A 185 -4.39 0.58 -19.42
N LEU A 186 -4.41 0.55 -18.08
CA LEU A 186 -5.62 0.84 -17.30
C LEU A 186 -6.07 2.29 -17.49
N GLU A 187 -5.15 3.25 -17.46
CA GLU A 187 -5.46 4.67 -17.68
C GLU A 187 -6.05 4.91 -19.08
N LYS A 188 -5.53 4.23 -20.11
CA LYS A 188 -6.11 4.25 -21.47
C LYS A 188 -7.51 3.67 -21.51
N GLU A 189 -7.75 2.54 -20.84
CA GLU A 189 -9.08 1.90 -20.78
C GLU A 189 -10.10 2.76 -20.04
N LEU A 190 -9.68 3.50 -19.02
CA LEU A 190 -10.53 4.46 -18.31
C LEU A 190 -10.70 5.79 -19.05
N GLY A 191 -9.83 6.10 -20.01
CA GLY A 191 -9.78 7.38 -20.71
C GLY A 191 -9.30 8.55 -19.85
N LYS A 192 -8.88 8.29 -18.61
CA LYS A 192 -8.38 9.28 -17.65
C LYS A 192 -7.52 8.61 -16.57
N LYS A 193 -6.71 9.41 -15.88
CA LYS A 193 -6.00 8.98 -14.68
C LYS A 193 -6.99 8.76 -13.54
N PRO A 194 -6.95 7.62 -12.82
CA PRO A 194 -7.83 7.38 -11.69
C PRO A 194 -7.51 8.34 -10.53
N ALA A 195 -8.52 8.70 -9.74
CA ALA A 195 -8.34 9.54 -8.56
C ALA A 195 -7.42 8.87 -7.53
N GLN A 196 -7.59 7.56 -7.35
CA GLN A 196 -6.73 6.72 -6.53
C GLN A 196 -6.50 5.37 -7.21
N LEU A 197 -5.29 4.82 -7.04
CA LEU A 197 -4.92 3.52 -7.57
C LEU A 197 -4.32 2.68 -6.44
N PHE A 198 -4.88 1.49 -6.28
CA PHE A 198 -4.41 0.48 -5.35
C PHE A 198 -3.97 -0.77 -6.09
N ILE A 199 -3.02 -1.49 -5.51
CA ILE A 199 -2.47 -2.74 -6.01
C ILE A 199 -2.74 -3.79 -4.96
N TRP A 200 -3.55 -4.78 -5.29
CA TRP A 200 -3.82 -5.91 -4.42
C TRP A 200 -2.82 -7.05 -4.66
N TRP A 201 -2.10 -7.36 -3.59
CA TRP A 201 -1.18 -8.47 -3.46
C TRP A 201 -1.93 -9.78 -3.18
N THR A 202 -2.07 -10.64 -4.19
CA THR A 202 -2.81 -11.90 -4.07
C THR A 202 -1.97 -13.05 -3.48
N ALA A 203 -0.66 -12.85 -3.33
CA ALA A 203 0.24 -13.86 -2.79
C ALA A 203 1.01 -13.33 -1.58
N CYS A 204 1.27 -14.23 -0.63
CA CYS A 204 2.14 -13.91 0.50
C CYS A 204 3.63 -13.97 0.08
N PRO A 205 4.54 -13.34 0.86
CA PRO A 205 5.97 -13.37 0.59
C PRO A 205 6.58 -14.78 0.52
N LYS A 206 5.97 -15.78 1.20
CA LYS A 206 6.41 -17.18 1.13
C LYS A 206 5.99 -17.87 -0.17
N CYS A 207 4.94 -17.40 -0.83
CA CYS A 207 4.37 -17.99 -2.04
C CYS A 207 4.83 -17.34 -3.33
N VAL A 208 5.33 -16.10 -3.27
CA VAL A 208 5.81 -15.40 -4.47
C VAL A 208 6.92 -16.15 -5.20
N ALA A 209 7.75 -16.90 -4.45
CA ALA A 209 8.81 -17.71 -5.03
C ALA A 209 8.35 -19.03 -5.68
N LYS A 210 7.09 -19.43 -5.51
CA LYS A 210 6.60 -20.79 -5.87
C LYS A 210 5.45 -20.79 -6.88
N LYS A 211 4.84 -19.64 -7.18
CA LYS A 211 3.63 -19.55 -8.00
C LYS A 211 3.73 -18.37 -8.97
N GLU A 212 3.03 -18.47 -10.09
CA GLU A 212 2.71 -17.32 -10.94
C GLU A 212 1.81 -16.36 -10.16
N VAL A 213 2.42 -15.39 -9.48
CA VAL A 213 1.69 -14.39 -8.70
C VAL A 213 1.13 -13.33 -9.64
N LYS A 214 -0.19 -13.19 -9.64
CA LYS A 214 -0.88 -12.10 -10.32
C LYS A 214 -1.25 -11.03 -9.29
N SER A 215 -1.21 -9.78 -9.68
CA SER A 215 -1.69 -8.67 -8.85
C SER A 215 -2.95 -8.09 -9.48
N VAL A 216 -3.82 -7.49 -8.68
CA VAL A 216 -5.02 -6.80 -9.21
C VAL A 216 -4.85 -5.30 -9.00
N LEU A 217 -4.94 -4.55 -10.08
CA LEU A 217 -5.04 -3.09 -10.03
C LEU A 217 -6.48 -2.71 -9.73
N ILE A 218 -6.67 -1.85 -8.74
CA ILE A 218 -7.98 -1.35 -8.28
C ILE A 218 -7.94 0.16 -8.43
N ALA A 219 -8.74 0.67 -9.36
CA ALA A 219 -8.80 2.08 -9.71
C ALA A 219 -10.11 2.69 -9.22
N LEU A 220 -10.00 3.75 -8.43
CA LEU A 220 -11.14 4.59 -8.08
C LEU A 220 -11.27 5.69 -9.15
N PRO A 221 -12.44 5.80 -9.80
CA PRO A 221 -12.67 6.74 -10.90
C PRO A 221 -12.61 8.20 -10.47
#